data_AF-A0A1H9HDN2-F1
#
_entry.id   AF-A0A1H9HDN2-F1
#
_cell.length_a   1.000
_cell.length_b   1.000
_cell.length_c   1.000
_cell.angle_alpha   90.00
_cell.angle_beta   90.00
_cell.angle_gamma   90.00
#
_symmetry.space_group_name_H-M   'P 1'
#
loop_
_entity.id
_entity.type
_entity.pdbx_description
1 polymer ?
#
loop_
_entity_poly.entity_id
_entity_poly.type
_entity_poly.pdbx_seq_one_letter_code
_entity_poly.pdbx_strand_id
1 'polypeptide(L)'
;MSKFNLTQLMNTESKKQSVVFKIDHIPIEKLIPSKMNKYVVNDIAELKASIELTGLQQNLVVREVENGYEVLSGHRRLKAINELLKEGNEQFNRIPCKIQKSVDDIQAELQLIMANSTARELTDYEKTYQSARLKELLTDLKKSGAHFTGRKRDIIAELMNVSPTQVARMDSINKKLTPELKEAFSKEDINITTAYEASRLPEEQQQEIVQDYKEGKSITPSVAVEKRIEVIETEQKEKPMTHELDSYPEQFDAIVKGLKTFMCGYNNQSFRVGDKLKINEFDPETILYTGRFVEVRIIYLQEGGENDIPKDYVIMSIKKIR
;
A
#
# COMPACT_ATOMS: atom_id res chain seq x y z
N MET A 1 -5.35 13.16 24.46
CA MET A 1 -5.80 12.26 23.37
C MET A 1 -6.01 10.88 23.96
N SER A 2 -7.22 10.32 23.86
CA SER A 2 -7.50 8.96 24.35
C SER A 2 -6.68 7.97 23.52
N LYS A 3 -5.69 7.31 24.14
CA LYS A 3 -4.92 6.23 23.52
C LYS A 3 -5.88 5.09 23.17
N PHE A 4 -5.73 4.50 21.99
CA PHE A 4 -6.52 3.32 21.64
C PHE A 4 -6.21 2.23 22.65
N ASN A 5 -7.20 1.85 23.44
CA ASN A 5 -7.04 0.81 24.44
C ASN A 5 -7.62 -0.47 23.87
N LEU A 6 -6.77 -1.27 23.24
CA LEU A 6 -7.12 -2.60 22.73
C LEU A 6 -7.83 -3.44 23.81
N THR A 7 -7.39 -3.31 25.06
CA THR A 7 -7.98 -3.99 26.20
C THR A 7 -9.46 -3.62 26.38
N GLN A 8 -9.92 -2.43 25.98
CA GLN A 8 -11.35 -2.07 26.00
C GLN A 8 -12.16 -2.74 24.89
N LEU A 9 -11.55 -2.97 23.72
CA LEU A 9 -12.18 -3.68 22.59
C LEU A 9 -12.28 -5.19 22.83
N MET A 10 -11.29 -5.75 23.52
CA MET A 10 -11.28 -7.16 23.96
C MET A 10 -12.10 -7.39 25.25
N ASN A 11 -12.35 -6.35 26.08
CA ASN A 11 -13.05 -6.45 27.38
C ASN A 11 -14.52 -6.03 27.38
N THR A 12 -15.16 -5.70 26.25
CA THR A 12 -16.56 -5.27 26.25
C THR A 12 -17.49 -6.30 26.91
N GLU A 13 -17.15 -7.59 26.81
CA GLU A 13 -17.80 -8.70 27.54
C GLU A 13 -17.11 -9.03 28.90
N SER A 14 -15.79 -8.87 29.00
CA SER A 14 -15.00 -9.34 30.15
C SER A 14 -15.13 -8.51 31.43
N LYS A 15 -15.76 -7.33 31.39
CA LYS A 15 -16.02 -6.54 32.62
C LYS A 15 -17.16 -7.12 33.47
N LYS A 16 -17.94 -8.09 32.97
CA LYS A 16 -19.07 -8.69 33.71
C LYS A 16 -18.80 -10.08 34.28
N GLN A 17 -17.70 -10.74 33.91
CA GLN A 17 -17.32 -12.05 34.42
C GLN A 17 -15.82 -12.07 34.70
N SER A 18 -15.42 -12.56 35.88
CA SER A 18 -14.05 -13.03 36.06
C SER A 18 -13.75 -13.98 34.89
N VAL A 19 -12.70 -13.71 34.13
CA VAL A 19 -12.35 -14.55 32.96
C VAL A 19 -11.84 -15.89 33.50
N VAL A 20 -12.76 -16.78 33.84
CA VAL A 20 -12.48 -18.17 34.22
C VAL A 20 -12.14 -18.88 32.93
N PHE A 21 -10.87 -18.93 32.58
CA PHE A 21 -10.40 -19.84 31.55
C PHE A 21 -10.33 -21.25 32.13
N LYS A 22 -10.81 -22.23 31.37
CA LYS A 22 -10.72 -23.64 31.76
C LYS A 22 -9.44 -24.22 31.14
N ILE A 23 -8.61 -24.87 31.95
CA ILE A 23 -7.55 -25.74 31.42
C ILE A 23 -8.12 -27.16 31.38
N ASP A 24 -8.00 -27.83 30.24
CA ASP A 24 -8.41 -29.23 30.08
C ASP A 24 -7.38 -29.99 29.25
N HIS A 25 -7.29 -31.30 29.47
CA HIS A 25 -6.42 -32.18 28.68
C HIS A 25 -7.19 -32.67 27.46
N ILE A 26 -6.84 -32.16 26.28
CA ILE A 26 -7.56 -32.42 25.03
C ILE A 26 -6.79 -33.45 24.20
N PRO A 27 -7.46 -34.48 23.65
CA PRO A 27 -6.85 -35.38 22.68
C PRO A 27 -6.31 -34.61 21.47
N ILE A 28 -5.09 -34.93 21.01
CA ILE A 28 -4.48 -34.25 19.85
C ILE A 28 -5.35 -34.37 18.60
N GLU A 29 -6.01 -35.51 18.40
CA GLU A 29 -6.92 -35.76 17.27
C GLU A 29 -8.12 -34.79 17.22
N LYS A 30 -8.48 -34.18 18.36
CA LYS A 30 -9.56 -33.19 18.43
C LYS A 30 -9.07 -31.75 18.23
N LEU A 31 -7.75 -31.54 18.12
CA LEU A 31 -7.16 -30.21 17.90
C LEU A 31 -7.04 -29.93 16.40
N ILE A 32 -7.75 -28.91 15.95
CA ILE A 32 -7.84 -28.52 14.55
C ILE A 32 -7.00 -27.23 14.37
N PRO A 33 -5.96 -27.23 13.51
CA PRO A 33 -5.26 -26.00 13.16
C PRO A 33 -6.21 -24.97 12.58
N SER A 34 -6.05 -23.70 12.93
CA SER A 34 -6.90 -22.65 12.36
C SER A 34 -6.66 -22.50 10.86
N LYS A 35 -7.75 -22.48 10.08
CA LYS A 35 -7.69 -22.19 8.63
C LYS A 35 -7.15 -20.79 8.33
N MET A 36 -7.19 -19.89 9.33
CA MET A 36 -6.73 -18.52 9.23
C MET A 36 -5.22 -18.37 9.50
N ASN A 37 -4.55 -19.42 9.95
CA ASN A 37 -3.11 -19.41 10.19
C ASN A 37 -2.32 -19.47 8.87
N LYS A 38 -2.00 -18.31 8.29
CA LYS A 38 -1.19 -18.21 7.05
C LYS A 38 0.32 -18.15 7.26
N TYR A 39 0.78 -18.18 8.51
CA TYR A 39 2.21 -18.11 8.82
C TYR A 39 2.88 -19.46 8.53
N VAL A 40 4.06 -19.39 7.93
CA VAL A 40 4.85 -20.60 7.68
C VAL A 40 5.35 -21.15 9.02
N VAL A 41 5.02 -22.41 9.31
CA VAL A 41 5.46 -23.13 10.51
C VAL A 41 6.76 -23.85 10.19
N ASN A 42 7.85 -23.08 10.11
CA ASN A 42 9.20 -23.60 9.87
C ASN A 42 9.98 -23.76 11.18
N ASP A 43 10.99 -24.63 11.11
CA ASP A 43 11.97 -24.92 12.15
C ASP A 43 11.36 -25.24 13.52
N ILE A 44 10.95 -26.50 13.67
CA ILE A 44 10.40 -27.02 14.94
C ILE A 44 11.33 -28.05 15.59
N ALA A 45 12.51 -28.30 15.04
CA ALA A 45 13.40 -29.36 15.53
C ALA A 45 13.83 -29.12 16.98
N GLU A 46 14.33 -27.91 17.28
CA GLU A 46 14.72 -27.52 18.64
C GLU A 46 13.52 -27.49 19.59
N LEU A 47 12.38 -26.97 19.13
CA LEU A 47 11.15 -26.92 19.93
C LEU A 47 10.65 -28.34 20.25
N LYS A 48 10.73 -29.26 19.29
CA LYS A 48 10.36 -30.66 19.44
C LYS A 48 11.23 -31.35 20.49
N ALA A 49 12.56 -31.23 20.37
CA ALA A 49 13.51 -31.77 21.34
C ALA A 49 13.29 -31.19 22.75
N SER A 50 12.98 -29.88 22.84
CA SER A 50 12.65 -29.23 24.11
C SER A 50 11.36 -29.78 24.73
N ILE A 51 10.31 -29.98 23.93
CA ILE A 51 9.03 -30.55 24.40
C ILE A 51 9.22 -32.01 24.81
N GLU A 52 10.02 -32.79 24.09
CA GLU A 52 10.31 -34.18 24.44
C GLU A 52 11.05 -34.27 25.79
N LEU A 53 12.04 -33.42 26.01
CA LEU A 53 12.86 -33.42 27.23
C LEU A 53 12.13 -32.84 28.46
N THR A 54 11.37 -31.75 28.27
CA THR A 54 10.83 -30.95 29.38
C THR A 54 9.31 -30.94 29.46
N GLY A 55 8.62 -31.55 28.49
CA GLY A 55 7.17 -31.48 28.37
C GLY A 55 6.66 -30.14 27.80
N LEU A 56 5.34 -30.04 27.66
CA LEU A 56 4.69 -28.82 27.16
C LEU A 56 4.65 -27.73 28.24
N GLN A 57 5.58 -26.79 28.20
CA GLN A 57 5.69 -25.71 29.19
C GLN A 57 4.62 -24.62 29.05
N GLN A 58 4.20 -24.33 27.82
CA GLN A 58 3.13 -23.36 27.54
C GLN A 58 1.95 -24.07 26.89
N ASN A 59 0.78 -23.97 27.50
CA ASN A 59 -0.46 -24.56 26.98
C ASN A 59 -0.84 -23.93 25.63
N LEU A 60 -1.47 -24.73 24.77
CA LEU A 60 -2.14 -24.22 23.57
C LEU A 60 -3.38 -23.42 24.00
N VAL A 61 -3.74 -22.42 23.22
CA VAL A 61 -5.01 -21.70 23.40
C VAL A 61 -5.96 -22.15 22.31
N VAL A 62 -7.15 -22.58 22.71
CA VAL A 62 -8.13 -23.17 21.81
C VAL A 62 -9.53 -22.62 22.07
N ARG A 63 -10.40 -22.69 21.06
CA ARG A 63 -11.84 -22.47 21.21
C ARG A 63 -12.64 -23.71 20.82
N GLU A 64 -13.77 -23.92 21.47
CA GLU A 64 -14.70 -25.00 21.14
C GLU A 64 -15.37 -24.73 19.79
N VAL A 65 -15.42 -25.75 18.93
CA VAL A 65 -16.13 -25.77 17.64
C VAL A 65 -16.91 -27.07 17.53
N GLU A 66 -17.86 -27.17 16.58
CA GLU A 66 -18.80 -28.32 16.48
C GLU A 66 -18.11 -29.69 16.55
N ASN A 67 -16.94 -29.84 15.92
CA ASN A 67 -16.22 -31.12 15.81
C ASN A 67 -14.86 -31.15 16.53
N GLY A 68 -14.68 -30.36 17.60
CA GLY A 68 -13.44 -30.39 18.39
C GLY A 68 -13.03 -29.01 18.88
N TYR A 69 -11.74 -28.71 18.76
CA TYR A 69 -11.15 -27.50 19.28
C TYR A 69 -10.25 -26.84 18.23
N GLU A 70 -10.57 -25.62 17.82
CA GLU A 70 -9.72 -24.85 16.93
C GLU A 70 -8.57 -24.20 17.71
N VAL A 71 -7.34 -24.37 17.22
CA VAL A 71 -6.14 -23.78 17.82
C VAL A 71 -6.03 -22.30 17.45
N LEU A 72 -6.12 -21.44 18.46
CA LEU A 72 -5.92 -19.99 18.35
C LEU A 72 -4.43 -19.62 18.49
N SER A 73 -3.72 -20.32 19.39
CA SER A 73 -2.29 -20.10 19.63
C SER A 73 -1.58 -21.40 19.99
N GLY A 74 -0.32 -21.52 19.55
CA GLY A 74 0.52 -22.70 19.76
C GLY A 74 0.64 -23.63 18.55
N HIS A 75 0.43 -23.13 17.32
CA HIS A 75 0.55 -23.92 16.08
C HIS A 75 1.90 -24.65 15.92
N ARG A 76 3.04 -24.00 16.25
CA ARG A 76 4.37 -24.65 16.26
C ARG A 76 4.45 -25.80 17.27
N ARG A 77 3.89 -25.62 18.48
CA ARG A 77 3.81 -26.64 19.53
C ARG A 77 2.93 -27.82 19.10
N LEU A 78 1.77 -27.54 18.50
CA LEU A 78 0.90 -28.58 17.94
C LEU A 78 1.63 -29.41 16.88
N LYS A 79 2.36 -28.76 15.95
CA LYS A 79 3.14 -29.46 14.92
C LYS A 79 4.22 -30.35 15.54
N ALA A 80 5.01 -29.82 16.47
CA ALA A 80 6.04 -30.56 17.18
C ALA A 80 5.49 -31.78 17.94
N ILE A 81 4.36 -31.62 18.63
CA ILE A 81 3.69 -32.70 19.36
C ILE A 81 3.17 -33.78 18.41
N ASN A 82 2.61 -33.40 17.26
CA ASN A 82 2.19 -34.37 16.24
C ASN A 82 3.37 -35.17 15.68
N GLU A 83 4.55 -34.57 15.51
CA GLU A 83 5.76 -35.30 15.11
C GLU A 83 6.24 -36.26 16.19
N LEU A 84 6.26 -35.83 17.46
CA LEU A 84 6.60 -36.70 18.59
C LEU A 84 5.66 -37.91 18.70
N LEU A 85 4.36 -37.72 18.46
CA LEU A 85 3.38 -38.81 18.44
C LEU A 85 3.64 -39.82 17.32
N LYS A 86 4.02 -39.35 16.13
CA LYS A 86 4.41 -40.24 15.02
C LYS A 86 5.67 -41.04 15.34
N GLU A 87 6.54 -40.50 16.19
CA GLU A 87 7.77 -41.15 16.69
C GLU A 87 7.50 -42.10 17.87
N GLY A 88 6.24 -42.27 18.30
CA GLY A 88 5.83 -43.22 19.33
C GLY A 88 5.74 -42.64 20.74
N ASN A 89 5.87 -41.33 20.93
CA ASN A 89 5.75 -40.68 22.24
C ASN A 89 4.28 -40.54 22.68
N GLU A 90 3.61 -41.65 23.02
CA GLU A 90 2.18 -41.71 23.39
C GLU A 90 1.79 -40.82 24.57
N GLN A 91 2.75 -40.41 25.41
CA GLN A 91 2.51 -39.48 26.52
C GLN A 91 1.93 -38.14 26.06
N PHE A 92 2.10 -37.77 24.79
CA PHE A 92 1.51 -36.56 24.22
C PHE A 92 0.15 -36.76 23.54
N ASN A 93 -0.50 -37.93 23.69
CA ASN A 93 -1.83 -38.19 23.10
C ASN A 93 -2.89 -37.21 23.61
N ARG A 94 -2.72 -36.69 24.83
CA ARG A 94 -3.55 -35.66 25.43
C ARG A 94 -2.65 -34.58 26.03
N ILE A 95 -2.96 -33.31 25.73
CA ILE A 95 -2.15 -32.19 26.20
C ILE A 95 -3.00 -31.13 26.90
N PRO A 96 -2.44 -30.40 27.87
CA PRO A 96 -3.15 -29.31 28.52
C PRO A 96 -3.37 -28.14 27.56
N CYS A 97 -4.63 -27.75 27.40
CA CYS A 97 -5.08 -26.65 26.55
C CYS A 97 -5.88 -25.66 27.39
N LYS A 98 -5.63 -24.37 27.17
CA LYS A 98 -6.45 -23.27 27.68
C LYS A 98 -7.65 -23.09 26.76
N ILE A 99 -8.84 -23.46 27.24
CA ILE A 99 -10.09 -23.31 26.52
C ILE A 99 -10.64 -21.90 26.77
N GLN A 100 -10.83 -21.16 25.69
CA GLN A 100 -11.41 -19.83 25.71
C GLN A 100 -12.87 -19.90 25.23
N LYS A 101 -13.80 -19.54 26.12
CA LYS A 101 -15.23 -19.47 25.81
C LYS A 101 -15.55 -18.14 25.13
N SER A 102 -16.55 -18.16 24.24
CA SER A 102 -17.15 -16.95 23.64
C SER A 102 -16.18 -16.09 22.81
N VAL A 103 -15.38 -16.72 21.95
CA VAL A 103 -14.51 -16.02 21.00
C VAL A 103 -15.13 -16.09 19.61
N ASP A 104 -15.70 -14.98 19.14
CA ASP A 104 -16.14 -14.85 17.75
C ASP A 104 -14.95 -14.97 16.78
N ASP A 105 -15.23 -15.21 15.49
CA ASP A 105 -14.19 -15.43 14.47
C ASP A 105 -13.22 -14.26 14.33
N ILE A 106 -13.71 -13.03 14.50
CA ILE A 106 -12.89 -11.83 14.35
C ILE A 106 -11.92 -11.70 15.53
N GLN A 107 -12.40 -11.97 16.75
CA GLN A 107 -11.61 -11.97 17.97
C GLN A 107 -10.57 -13.10 17.97
N ALA A 108 -10.95 -14.29 17.49
CA ALA A 108 -10.07 -15.43 17.35
C ALA A 108 -8.88 -15.10 16.43
N GLU A 109 -9.16 -14.50 15.28
CA GLU A 109 -8.12 -14.15 14.32
C GLU A 109 -7.24 -12.98 14.82
N LEU A 110 -7.82 -11.99 15.48
CA LEU A 110 -7.05 -10.89 16.08
C LEU A 110 -6.04 -11.41 17.11
N GLN A 111 -6.45 -12.35 17.95
CA GLN A 111 -5.56 -13.02 18.91
C GLN A 111 -4.45 -13.81 18.21
N LEU A 112 -4.78 -14.51 17.13
CA LEU A 112 -3.82 -15.26 16.33
C LEU A 112 -2.73 -14.34 15.74
N ILE A 113 -3.12 -13.18 15.20
CA ILE A 113 -2.16 -12.19 14.66
C ILE A 113 -1.23 -11.67 15.76
N MET A 114 -1.78 -11.32 16.93
CA MET A 114 -1.00 -10.80 18.07
C MET A 114 -0.07 -11.84 18.69
N ALA A 115 -0.51 -13.09 18.78
CA ALA A 115 0.33 -14.17 19.29
C ALA A 115 1.55 -14.43 18.39
N ASN A 116 1.43 -14.22 17.08
CA ASN A 116 2.54 -14.36 16.15
C ASN A 116 3.50 -13.16 16.21
N SER A 117 2.99 -11.92 16.30
CA SER A 117 3.85 -10.71 16.35
C SER A 117 4.74 -10.63 17.59
N THR A 118 4.36 -11.30 18.68
CA THR A 118 5.13 -11.36 19.94
C THR A 118 6.07 -12.55 20.02
N ALA A 119 5.88 -13.60 19.19
CA ALA A 119 6.60 -14.86 19.30
C ALA A 119 7.89 -14.92 18.46
N ARG A 120 7.96 -14.22 17.32
CA ARG A 120 9.15 -14.15 16.47
C ARG A 120 9.18 -12.86 15.66
N GLU A 121 10.33 -12.56 15.08
CA GLU A 121 10.42 -11.53 14.06
C GLU A 121 9.71 -11.99 12.78
N LEU A 122 8.79 -11.15 12.31
CA LEU A 122 8.03 -11.36 11.08
C LEU A 122 8.79 -10.75 9.90
N THR A 123 8.73 -11.39 8.74
CA THR A 123 9.29 -10.82 7.52
C THR A 123 8.53 -9.54 7.13
N ASP A 124 9.14 -8.70 6.31
CA ASP A 124 8.47 -7.48 5.85
C ASP A 124 7.20 -7.78 5.04
N TYR A 125 7.18 -8.88 4.29
CA TYR A 125 5.99 -9.37 3.61
C TYR A 125 4.90 -9.77 4.60
N GLU A 126 5.24 -10.54 5.64
CA GLU A 126 4.29 -10.96 6.67
C GLU A 126 3.70 -9.77 7.43
N LYS A 127 4.53 -8.77 7.81
CA LYS A 127 4.08 -7.51 8.41
C LYS A 127 3.13 -6.78 7.46
N THR A 128 3.47 -6.69 6.18
CA THR A 128 2.64 -6.03 5.16
C THR A 128 1.29 -6.71 5.01
N TYR A 129 1.26 -8.05 4.95
CA TYR A 129 0.04 -8.84 4.91
C TYR A 129 -0.81 -8.65 6.19
N GLN A 130 -0.19 -8.73 7.37
CA GLN A 130 -0.85 -8.49 8.65
C GLN A 130 -1.53 -7.12 8.71
N SER A 131 -0.86 -6.09 8.19
CA SER A 131 -1.40 -4.74 8.15
C SER A 131 -2.73 -4.66 7.38
N ALA A 132 -2.80 -5.30 6.21
CA ALA A 132 -4.05 -5.39 5.44
C ALA A 132 -5.12 -6.18 6.20
N ARG A 133 -4.75 -7.31 6.82
CA ARG A 133 -5.72 -8.14 7.52
C ARG A 133 -6.29 -7.46 8.76
N LEU A 134 -5.46 -6.81 9.57
CA LEU A 134 -5.90 -6.00 10.71
C LEU A 134 -6.86 -4.89 10.28
N LYS A 135 -6.64 -4.29 9.12
CA LYS A 135 -7.53 -3.26 8.57
C LYS A 135 -8.91 -3.82 8.22
N GLU A 136 -8.99 -5.02 7.68
CA GLU A 136 -10.25 -5.74 7.42
C GLU A 136 -10.95 -6.07 8.73
N LEU A 137 -10.26 -6.70 9.68
CA LEU A 137 -10.82 -7.08 10.98
C LEU A 137 -11.35 -5.87 11.76
N LEU A 138 -10.59 -4.76 11.81
CA LEU A 138 -11.06 -3.52 12.43
C LEU A 138 -12.26 -2.91 11.70
N THR A 139 -12.38 -3.14 10.39
CA THR A 139 -13.55 -2.70 9.62
C THR A 139 -14.77 -3.53 9.96
N ASP A 140 -14.62 -4.84 10.08
CA ASP A 140 -15.72 -5.74 10.40
C ASP A 140 -16.15 -5.62 11.87
N LEU A 141 -15.21 -5.41 12.81
CA LEU A 141 -15.52 -5.03 14.19
C LEU A 141 -16.35 -3.75 14.28
N LYS A 142 -16.04 -2.75 13.44
CA LYS A 142 -16.84 -1.53 13.39
C LYS A 142 -18.27 -1.78 12.91
N LYS A 143 -18.44 -2.71 11.96
CA LYS A 143 -19.77 -3.10 11.44
C LYS A 143 -20.57 -3.91 12.46
N SER A 144 -19.91 -4.71 13.30
CA SER A 144 -20.55 -5.49 14.36
C SER A 144 -20.89 -4.67 15.62
N GLY A 145 -20.70 -3.34 15.58
CA GLY A 145 -21.09 -2.42 16.65
C GLY A 145 -19.95 -2.00 17.59
N ALA A 146 -18.71 -2.41 17.32
CA ALA A 146 -17.58 -1.95 18.11
C ALA A 146 -17.23 -0.49 17.78
N HIS A 147 -17.07 0.31 18.83
CA HIS A 147 -16.67 1.71 18.72
C HIS A 147 -15.21 1.89 19.12
N PHE A 148 -14.42 2.46 18.22
CA PHE A 148 -13.03 2.84 18.48
C PHE A 148 -12.78 4.28 18.04
N THR A 149 -11.94 4.99 18.79
CA THR A 149 -11.55 6.38 18.51
C THR A 149 -10.24 6.43 17.71
N GLY A 150 -10.08 7.46 16.89
CA GLY A 150 -8.87 7.67 16.09
C GLY A 150 -8.93 7.05 14.68
N ARG A 151 -7.84 7.23 13.92
CA ARG A 151 -7.73 6.71 12.55
C ARG A 151 -7.35 5.23 12.62
N LYS A 152 -8.00 4.39 11.79
CA LYS A 152 -7.67 2.94 11.68
C LYS A 152 -6.18 2.69 11.50
N ARG A 153 -5.51 3.53 10.71
CA ARG A 153 -4.05 3.43 10.48
C ARG A 153 -3.23 3.59 11.76
N ASP A 154 -3.64 4.49 12.65
CA ASP A 154 -2.93 4.77 13.90
C ASP A 154 -3.14 3.60 14.89
N ILE A 155 -4.33 3.00 14.89
CA ILE A 155 -4.63 1.78 15.65
C ILE A 155 -3.75 0.62 15.18
N ILE A 156 -3.69 0.36 13.87
CA ILE A 156 -2.87 -0.72 13.30
C ILE A 156 -1.39 -0.51 13.63
N ALA A 157 -0.92 0.73 13.57
CA ALA A 157 0.45 1.10 13.90
C ALA A 157 0.80 0.73 15.36
N GLU A 158 -0.09 1.05 16.30
CA GLU A 158 0.05 0.67 17.71
C GLU A 158 0.02 -0.85 17.92
N LEU A 159 -0.92 -1.55 17.26
CA LEU A 159 -1.05 -3.01 17.35
C LEU A 159 0.18 -3.77 16.85
N MET A 160 0.82 -3.25 15.80
CA MET A 160 2.00 -3.85 15.18
C MET A 160 3.31 -3.31 15.76
N ASN A 161 3.26 -2.34 16.68
CA ASN A 161 4.42 -1.61 17.19
C ASN A 161 5.30 -1.01 16.07
N VAL A 162 4.67 -0.36 15.09
CA VAL A 162 5.31 0.32 13.96
C VAL A 162 4.80 1.76 13.84
N SER A 163 5.44 2.56 13.00
CA SER A 163 4.97 3.93 12.73
C SER A 163 3.71 3.95 11.82
N PRO A 164 2.82 4.95 11.94
CA PRO A 164 1.72 5.14 10.98
C PRO A 164 2.18 5.30 9.53
N THR A 165 3.40 5.81 9.33
CA THR A 165 4.03 5.90 8.01
C THR A 165 4.37 4.53 7.44
N GLN A 166 4.87 3.60 8.25
CA GLN A 166 5.10 2.21 7.82
C GLN A 166 3.79 1.53 7.43
N VAL A 167 2.70 1.72 8.20
CA VAL A 167 1.36 1.22 7.83
C VAL A 167 0.90 1.80 6.49
N ALA A 168 1.15 3.09 6.24
CA ALA A 168 0.83 3.71 4.95
C ALA A 168 1.63 3.13 3.78
N ARG A 169 2.92 2.81 3.99
CA ARG A 169 3.76 2.13 3.00
C ARG A 169 3.23 0.73 2.69
N MET A 170 2.93 -0.06 3.73
CA MET A 170 2.31 -1.39 3.61
C MET A 170 0.98 -1.32 2.86
N ASP A 171 0.14 -0.33 3.15
CA ASP A 171 -1.11 -0.06 2.44
C ASP A 171 -0.89 0.19 0.93
N SER A 172 0.16 0.92 0.55
CA SER A 172 0.52 1.16 -0.85
C SER A 172 0.90 -0.14 -1.55
N ILE A 173 1.80 -0.91 -0.93
CA ILE A 173 2.27 -2.19 -1.44
C ILE A 173 1.09 -3.15 -1.66
N ASN A 174 0.26 -3.34 -0.64
CA ASN A 174 -0.89 -4.25 -0.72
C ASN A 174 -1.85 -3.91 -1.86
N LYS A 175 -2.11 -2.61 -2.08
CA LYS A 175 -3.09 -2.14 -3.06
C LYS A 175 -2.58 -2.09 -4.49
N LYS A 176 -1.30 -1.79 -4.70
CA LYS A 176 -0.78 -1.36 -6.01
C LYS A 176 0.33 -2.24 -6.58
N LEU A 177 0.98 -3.05 -5.76
CA LEU A 177 2.04 -3.93 -6.24
C LEU A 177 1.44 -5.10 -7.03
N THR A 178 2.00 -5.38 -8.21
CA THR A 178 1.57 -6.48 -9.09
C THR A 178 1.76 -7.86 -8.42
N PRO A 179 1.00 -8.89 -8.83
CA PRO A 179 1.12 -10.24 -8.26
C PRO A 179 2.54 -10.81 -8.32
N GLU A 180 3.25 -10.60 -9.42
CA GLU A 180 4.61 -11.11 -9.63
C GLU A 180 5.61 -10.46 -8.66
N LEU A 181 5.51 -9.15 -8.46
CA LEU A 181 6.36 -8.43 -7.50
C LEU A 181 5.97 -8.75 -6.05
N LYS A 182 4.69 -9.06 -5.78
CA LYS A 182 4.26 -9.58 -4.47
C LYS A 182 4.87 -10.95 -4.18
N GLU A 183 4.98 -11.82 -5.19
CA GLU A 183 5.63 -13.12 -5.05
C GLU A 183 7.13 -12.95 -4.76
N ALA A 184 7.84 -12.11 -5.54
CA ALA A 184 9.24 -11.77 -5.28
C ALA A 184 9.45 -11.18 -3.87
N PHE A 185 8.53 -10.33 -3.40
CA PHE A 185 8.56 -9.77 -2.05
C PHE A 185 8.35 -10.85 -0.98
N SER A 186 7.47 -11.82 -1.23
CA SER A 186 7.20 -12.94 -0.30
C SER A 186 8.38 -13.91 -0.17
N LYS A 187 9.20 -14.02 -1.21
CA LYS A 187 10.44 -14.82 -1.24
C LYS A 187 11.66 -14.06 -0.72
N GLU A 188 11.48 -12.81 -0.30
CA GLU A 188 12.55 -11.90 0.13
C GLU A 188 13.57 -11.56 -0.96
N ASP A 189 13.24 -11.81 -2.23
CA ASP A 189 14.06 -11.44 -3.40
C ASP A 189 14.12 -9.91 -3.57
N ILE A 190 13.09 -9.21 -3.08
CA ILE A 190 13.06 -7.75 -2.98
C ILE A 190 12.73 -7.31 -1.56
N ASN A 191 13.35 -6.23 -1.09
CA ASN A 191 13.07 -5.66 0.22
C ASN A 191 11.83 -4.72 0.19
N ILE A 192 11.33 -4.34 1.38
CA ILE A 192 10.15 -3.49 1.52
C ILE A 192 10.28 -2.12 0.85
N THR A 193 11.49 -1.54 0.81
CA THR A 193 11.72 -0.25 0.16
C THR A 193 11.54 -0.39 -1.34
N THR A 194 12.09 -1.45 -1.94
CA THR A 194 11.95 -1.77 -3.37
C THR A 194 10.49 -2.02 -3.73
N ALA A 195 9.81 -2.86 -2.95
CA ALA A 195 8.37 -3.12 -3.10
C ALA A 195 7.54 -1.83 -2.99
N TYR A 196 7.89 -0.95 -2.05
CA TYR A 196 7.20 0.34 -1.89
C TYR A 196 7.41 1.25 -3.10
N GLU A 197 8.64 1.44 -3.57
CA GLU A 197 8.90 2.29 -4.73
C GLU A 197 8.28 1.73 -6.01
N ALA A 198 8.33 0.41 -6.23
CA ALA A 198 7.65 -0.24 -7.35
C ALA A 198 6.12 -0.06 -7.27
N SER A 199 5.52 -0.13 -6.07
CA SER A 199 4.07 0.10 -5.89
C SER A 199 3.60 1.53 -6.24
N ARG A 200 4.52 2.47 -6.46
CA ARG A 200 4.23 3.85 -6.86
C ARG A 200 4.29 4.06 -8.37
N LEU A 201 4.76 3.07 -9.12
CA LEU A 201 4.80 3.10 -10.57
C LEU A 201 3.45 2.65 -11.16
N PRO A 202 3.09 3.12 -12.36
CA PRO A 202 1.99 2.53 -13.10
C PRO A 202 2.28 1.06 -13.42
N GLU A 203 1.22 0.31 -13.73
CA GLU A 203 1.29 -1.14 -13.88
C GLU A 203 2.21 -1.58 -15.02
N GLU A 204 2.24 -0.82 -16.12
CA GLU A 204 3.12 -1.07 -17.27
C GLU A 204 4.60 -1.04 -16.88
N GLN A 205 5.04 -0.04 -16.13
CA GLN A 205 6.42 0.08 -15.67
C GLN A 205 6.76 -0.94 -14.58
N GLN A 206 5.78 -1.39 -13.79
CA GLN A 206 5.98 -2.52 -12.88
C GLN A 206 6.25 -3.82 -13.67
N GLN A 207 5.58 -4.03 -14.81
CA GLN A 207 5.82 -5.21 -15.66
C GLN A 207 7.21 -5.20 -16.29
N GLU A 208 7.74 -4.04 -16.66
CA GLU A 208 9.13 -3.94 -17.11
C GLU A 208 10.11 -4.36 -16.00
N ILE A 209 9.86 -3.96 -14.75
CA ILE A 209 10.69 -4.40 -13.60
C ILE A 209 10.62 -5.92 -13.44
N VAL A 210 9.45 -6.52 -13.62
CA VAL A 210 9.27 -7.98 -13.59
C VAL A 210 10.07 -8.65 -14.70
N GLN A 211 10.10 -8.07 -15.89
CA GLN A 211 10.86 -8.58 -17.02
C GLN A 211 12.37 -8.54 -16.75
N ASP A 212 12.88 -7.41 -16.26
CA ASP A 212 14.27 -7.26 -15.84
C ASP A 212 14.67 -8.30 -14.79
N TYR A 213 13.79 -8.56 -13.82
CA TYR A 213 14.00 -9.58 -12.78
C TYR A 213 14.02 -11.00 -13.33
N LYS A 214 13.13 -11.34 -14.28
CA LYS A 214 13.14 -12.64 -14.96
C LYS A 214 14.40 -12.87 -15.80
N GLU A 215 15.01 -11.80 -16.30
CA GLU A 215 16.29 -11.82 -17.00
C GLU A 215 17.50 -11.91 -16.04
N GLY A 216 17.28 -12.01 -14.73
CA GLY A 216 18.32 -12.18 -13.72
C GLY A 216 18.91 -10.87 -13.20
N LYS A 217 18.33 -9.71 -13.53
CA LYS A 217 18.76 -8.43 -12.96
C LYS A 217 18.22 -8.29 -11.54
N SER A 218 19.06 -7.78 -10.64
CA SER A 218 18.63 -7.48 -9.28
C SER A 218 17.70 -6.26 -9.28
N ILE A 219 16.50 -6.39 -8.69
CA ILE A 219 15.63 -5.24 -8.46
C ILE A 219 16.12 -4.52 -7.21
N THR A 220 16.49 -3.25 -7.35
CA THR A 220 16.93 -2.40 -6.23
C THR A 220 16.03 -1.16 -6.11
N PRO A 221 16.05 -0.47 -4.95
CA PRO A 221 15.30 0.77 -4.80
C PRO A 221 15.66 1.84 -5.84
N SER A 222 16.92 1.92 -6.28
CA SER A 222 17.35 2.93 -7.26
C SER A 222 16.68 2.72 -8.61
N VAL A 223 16.60 1.47 -9.09
CA VAL A 223 15.94 1.13 -10.36
C VAL A 223 14.47 1.56 -10.35
N ALA A 224 13.74 1.30 -9.25
CA ALA A 224 12.36 1.72 -9.12
C ALA A 224 12.20 3.24 -9.00
N VAL A 225 13.18 3.94 -8.42
CA VAL A 225 13.22 5.41 -8.34
C VAL A 225 13.52 6.03 -9.71
N GLU A 226 14.48 5.49 -10.47
CA GLU A 226 14.85 5.93 -11.81
C GLU A 226 13.65 5.85 -12.76
N LYS A 227 12.98 4.69 -12.84
CA LYS A 227 11.74 4.53 -13.63
C LYS A 227 10.65 5.51 -13.22
N ARG A 228 10.57 5.86 -11.93
CA ARG A 228 9.59 6.86 -11.48
C ARG A 228 9.96 8.26 -11.97
N ILE A 229 11.24 8.62 -11.96
CA ILE A 229 11.70 9.90 -12.49
C ILE A 229 11.38 9.97 -13.99
N GLU A 230 11.66 8.90 -14.75
CA GLU A 230 11.32 8.81 -16.17
C GLU A 230 9.81 9.00 -16.43
N VAL A 231 8.95 8.36 -15.63
CA VAL A 231 7.49 8.55 -15.72
C VAL A 231 7.11 10.01 -15.43
N ILE A 232 7.66 10.61 -14.38
CA ILE A 232 7.38 12.02 -14.02
C ILE A 232 7.84 12.96 -15.13
N GLU A 233 9.03 12.74 -15.70
CA GLU A 233 9.54 13.56 -16.80
C GLU A 233 8.69 13.43 -18.05
N THR A 234 8.20 12.23 -18.36
CA THR A 234 7.31 11.97 -19.49
C THR A 234 5.95 12.65 -19.28
N GLU A 235 5.34 12.50 -18.10
CA GLU A 235 4.10 13.20 -17.74
C GLU A 235 4.25 14.73 -17.74
N GLN A 236 5.41 15.25 -17.34
CA GLN A 236 5.70 16.69 -17.38
C GLN A 236 5.88 17.19 -18.82
N LYS A 237 6.44 16.38 -19.72
CA LYS A 237 6.49 16.72 -21.16
C LYS A 237 5.09 16.74 -21.77
N GLU A 238 4.17 15.92 -21.30
CA GLU A 238 2.81 15.86 -21.85
C GLU A 238 1.84 16.88 -21.24
N LYS A 239 2.14 17.45 -20.07
CA LYS A 239 1.30 18.49 -19.46
C LYS A 239 1.39 19.80 -20.25
N PRO A 240 0.23 20.41 -20.61
CA PRO A 240 0.23 21.68 -21.32
C PRO A 240 0.81 22.79 -20.43
N MET A 241 1.81 23.50 -20.97
CA MET A 241 2.48 24.62 -20.32
C MET A 241 1.69 25.91 -20.51
N THR A 242 1.94 26.91 -19.65
CA THR A 242 1.42 28.27 -19.85
C THR A 242 2.56 29.19 -20.25
N HIS A 243 2.44 29.81 -21.42
CA HIS A 243 3.40 30.80 -21.93
C HIS A 243 2.78 32.19 -21.88
N GLU A 244 3.58 33.20 -21.55
CA GLU A 244 3.15 34.60 -21.59
C GLU A 244 3.68 35.25 -22.88
N LEU A 245 2.78 35.91 -23.60
CA LEU A 245 3.08 36.61 -24.84
C LEU A 245 2.46 37.99 -24.84
N ASP A 246 3.05 38.89 -25.61
CA ASP A 246 2.57 40.25 -25.71
C ASP A 246 1.89 40.47 -27.05
N SER A 247 0.87 41.32 -27.06
CA SER A 247 0.18 41.73 -28.28
C SER A 247 -0.09 43.23 -28.22
N TYR A 248 0.13 43.91 -29.34
CA TYR A 248 -0.26 45.31 -29.50
C TYR A 248 -1.79 45.47 -29.48
N PRO A 249 -2.31 46.67 -29.14
CA PRO A 249 -3.73 46.87 -28.83
C PRO A 249 -4.68 46.44 -29.96
N GLU A 250 -4.37 46.79 -31.22
CA GLU A 250 -5.20 46.42 -32.38
C GLU A 250 -5.30 44.90 -32.56
N GLN A 251 -4.17 44.20 -32.45
CA GLN A 251 -4.13 42.73 -32.56
C GLN A 251 -4.78 42.07 -31.34
N PHE A 252 -4.60 42.64 -30.16
CA PHE A 252 -5.18 42.15 -28.92
C PHE A 252 -6.70 42.18 -28.99
N ASP A 253 -7.29 43.30 -29.41
CA ASP A 253 -8.73 43.43 -29.59
C ASP A 253 -9.27 42.47 -30.66
N ALA A 254 -8.53 42.25 -31.75
CA ALA A 254 -8.89 41.26 -32.77
C ALA A 254 -8.90 39.83 -32.19
N ILE A 255 -7.95 39.49 -31.31
CA ILE A 255 -7.90 38.18 -30.63
C ILE A 255 -9.06 38.05 -29.63
N VAL A 256 -9.32 39.08 -28.82
CA VAL A 256 -10.42 39.09 -27.83
C VAL A 256 -11.78 38.89 -28.50
N LYS A 257 -11.98 39.51 -29.68
CA LYS A 257 -13.18 39.39 -30.53
C LYS A 257 -13.23 38.09 -31.35
N GLY A 258 -12.14 37.30 -31.37
CA GLY A 258 -12.04 36.06 -32.14
C GLY A 258 -11.87 36.26 -33.65
N LEU A 259 -11.53 37.47 -34.10
CA LEU A 259 -11.23 37.78 -35.49
C LEU A 259 -9.83 37.29 -35.88
N LYS A 260 -8.86 37.45 -34.97
CA LYS A 260 -7.51 36.91 -35.12
C LYS A 260 -7.38 35.63 -34.31
N THR A 261 -7.26 34.50 -35.01
CA THR A 261 -7.19 33.15 -34.44
C THR A 261 -5.80 32.53 -34.55
N PHE A 262 -4.77 33.35 -34.76
CA PHE A 262 -3.39 32.88 -34.84
C PHE A 262 -2.41 33.89 -34.21
N MET A 263 -1.30 33.35 -33.71
CA MET A 263 -0.11 34.06 -33.27
C MET A 263 1.07 33.67 -34.17
N CYS A 264 1.99 34.59 -34.38
CA CYS A 264 3.28 34.33 -35.03
C CYS A 264 4.36 34.94 -34.15
N GLY A 265 5.45 34.19 -33.92
CA GLY A 265 6.54 34.64 -33.07
C GLY A 265 7.78 33.79 -33.24
N TYR A 266 8.83 34.13 -32.50
CA TYR A 266 10.06 33.36 -32.47
C TYR A 266 9.85 32.03 -31.73
N ASN A 267 10.38 30.93 -32.26
CA ASN A 267 10.26 29.60 -31.65
C ASN A 267 11.30 29.38 -30.54
N ASN A 268 11.27 30.22 -29.50
CA ASN A 268 12.23 30.17 -28.38
C ASN A 268 11.62 29.66 -27.06
N GLN A 269 10.31 29.36 -27.01
CA GLN A 269 9.62 28.90 -25.80
C GLN A 269 9.13 27.45 -25.90
N SER A 270 9.55 26.70 -26.93
CA SER A 270 9.19 25.28 -27.13
C SER A 270 7.67 25.02 -27.06
N PHE A 271 6.89 25.82 -27.79
CA PHE A 271 5.43 25.75 -27.80
C PHE A 271 4.92 24.38 -28.28
N ARG A 272 3.84 23.88 -27.67
CA ARG A 272 3.17 22.63 -28.05
C ARG A 272 1.68 22.82 -28.25
N VAL A 273 1.10 22.01 -29.12
CA VAL A 273 -0.37 21.94 -29.24
C VAL A 273 -0.96 21.53 -27.89
N GLY A 274 -1.97 22.26 -27.41
CA GLY A 274 -2.57 22.09 -26.09
C GLY A 274 -2.10 23.10 -25.03
N ASP A 275 -0.94 23.72 -25.22
CA ASP A 275 -0.43 24.75 -24.32
C ASP A 275 -1.38 25.94 -24.21
N LYS A 276 -1.34 26.59 -23.05
CA LYS A 276 -2.08 27.81 -22.76
C LYS A 276 -1.18 29.00 -23.07
N LEU A 277 -1.73 30.00 -23.76
CA LEU A 277 -1.08 31.29 -23.95
C LEU A 277 -1.87 32.33 -23.17
N LYS A 278 -1.18 33.03 -22.27
CA LYS A 278 -1.69 34.25 -21.64
C LYS A 278 -1.14 35.42 -22.45
N ILE A 279 -2.01 36.01 -23.26
CA ILE A 279 -1.66 37.12 -24.13
C ILE A 279 -1.94 38.41 -23.36
N ASN A 280 -0.93 39.21 -23.09
CA ASN A 280 -1.04 40.50 -22.42
C ASN A 280 -1.10 41.62 -23.45
N GLU A 281 -1.96 42.61 -23.22
CA GLU A 281 -1.98 43.83 -24.04
C GLU A 281 -0.82 44.75 -23.63
N PHE A 282 0.06 45.04 -24.59
CA PHE A 282 1.20 45.93 -24.44
C PHE A 282 0.99 47.17 -25.31
N ASP A 283 1.03 48.35 -24.69
CA ASP A 283 0.89 49.63 -25.37
C ASP A 283 2.28 50.17 -25.77
N PRO A 284 2.60 50.26 -27.08
CA PRO A 284 3.89 50.72 -27.55
C PRO A 284 4.10 52.25 -27.41
N GLU A 285 3.04 53.05 -27.24
CA GLU A 285 3.18 54.50 -27.04
C GLU A 285 3.60 54.83 -25.61
N THR A 286 3.00 54.14 -24.63
CA THR A 286 3.31 54.32 -23.22
C THR A 286 4.40 53.39 -22.70
N ILE A 287 4.78 52.36 -23.48
CA ILE A 287 5.77 51.33 -23.13
C ILE A 287 5.36 50.59 -21.84
N LEU A 288 4.06 50.36 -21.68
CA LEU A 288 3.48 49.74 -20.49
C LEU A 288 2.44 48.67 -20.86
N TYR A 289 2.29 47.68 -19.97
CA TYR A 289 1.17 46.76 -20.02
C TYR A 289 -0.09 47.45 -19.52
N THR A 290 -1.20 47.31 -20.24
CA THR A 290 -2.49 47.90 -19.84
C THR A 290 -3.14 47.14 -18.68
N GLY A 291 -2.64 45.94 -18.37
CA GLY A 291 -3.21 45.00 -17.41
C GLY A 291 -4.33 44.11 -17.99
N ARG A 292 -4.75 44.35 -19.24
CA ARG A 292 -5.67 43.45 -19.95
C ARG A 292 -4.92 42.22 -20.43
N PHE A 293 -5.55 41.06 -20.30
CA PHE A 293 -5.04 39.81 -20.85
C PHE A 293 -6.17 38.93 -21.39
N VAL A 294 -5.83 38.01 -22.28
CA VAL A 294 -6.73 36.97 -22.76
C VAL A 294 -6.02 35.63 -22.73
N GLU A 295 -6.73 34.60 -22.28
CA GLU A 295 -6.22 33.25 -22.24
C GLU A 295 -6.75 32.46 -23.43
N VAL A 296 -5.82 31.88 -24.19
CA VAL A 296 -6.11 31.06 -25.36
C VAL A 296 -5.35 29.74 -25.27
N ARG A 297 -5.77 28.74 -26.04
CA ARG A 297 -5.09 27.45 -26.18
C ARG A 297 -4.54 27.31 -27.59
N ILE A 298 -3.32 26.80 -27.72
CA ILE A 298 -2.76 26.40 -29.03
C ILE A 298 -3.53 25.18 -29.51
N ILE A 299 -4.17 25.28 -30.67
CA ILE A 299 -4.93 24.18 -31.29
C ILE A 299 -4.20 23.56 -32.49
N TYR A 300 -3.25 24.28 -33.07
CA TYR A 300 -2.39 23.81 -34.14
C TYR A 300 -1.11 24.64 -34.16
N LEU A 301 0.00 24.03 -34.59
CA LEU A 301 1.31 24.66 -34.64
C LEU A 301 1.99 24.30 -35.96
N GLN A 302 2.57 25.31 -36.61
CA GLN A 302 3.41 25.16 -37.79
C GLN A 302 4.77 25.77 -37.49
N GLU A 303 5.79 24.93 -37.45
CA GLU A 303 7.19 25.36 -37.33
C GLU A 303 7.67 25.99 -38.63
N GLY A 304 8.63 26.91 -38.51
CA GLY A 304 9.28 27.52 -39.65
C GLY A 304 10.31 26.61 -40.33
N GLY A 305 10.87 27.09 -41.43
CA GLY A 305 11.82 26.33 -42.27
C GLY A 305 11.19 25.75 -43.53
N GLU A 306 9.86 25.78 -43.63
CA GLU A 306 9.08 25.39 -44.80
C GLU A 306 8.03 26.48 -45.12
N ASN A 307 7.50 26.46 -46.35
CA ASN A 307 6.42 27.35 -46.80
C ASN A 307 6.73 28.86 -46.62
N ASP A 308 7.97 29.27 -46.90
CA ASP A 308 8.47 30.65 -46.78
C ASP A 308 8.39 31.24 -45.35
N ILE A 309 8.21 30.39 -44.32
CA ILE A 309 8.30 30.80 -42.91
C ILE A 309 9.76 30.71 -42.47
N PRO A 310 10.35 31.78 -41.89
CA PRO A 310 11.73 31.73 -41.39
C PRO A 310 11.93 30.60 -40.37
N LYS A 311 13.08 29.93 -40.40
CA LYS A 311 13.37 28.74 -39.58
C LYS A 311 13.14 28.94 -38.08
N ASP A 312 13.40 30.13 -37.58
CA ASP A 312 13.31 30.44 -36.15
C ASP A 312 11.92 30.95 -35.73
N TYR A 313 10.93 30.89 -36.62
CA TYR A 313 9.57 31.34 -36.35
C TYR A 313 8.61 30.17 -36.19
N VAL A 314 7.49 30.44 -35.53
CA VAL A 314 6.38 29.50 -35.35
C VAL A 314 5.07 30.24 -35.54
N ILE A 315 4.13 29.60 -36.24
CA ILE A 315 2.75 30.06 -36.37
C ILE A 315 1.87 29.13 -35.52
N MET A 316 1.11 29.71 -34.61
CA MET A 316 0.25 29.01 -33.68
C MET A 316 -1.20 29.39 -33.96
N SER A 317 -2.05 28.44 -34.36
CA SER A 317 -3.50 28.66 -34.33
C SER A 317 -3.99 28.58 -32.89
N ILE A 318 -4.80 29.54 -32.48
CA ILE A 318 -5.24 29.74 -31.10
C ILE A 318 -6.76 29.72 -30.99
N LYS A 319 -7.26 29.21 -29.87
CA LYS A 319 -8.67 29.22 -29.52
C LYS A 319 -8.86 29.78 -28.12
N LYS A 320 -9.71 30.80 -27.98
CA LYS A 320 -10.03 31.40 -26.68
C LYS A 320 -10.55 30.36 -25.70
N ILE A 321 -9.99 30.36 -24.49
CA ILE A 321 -10.47 29.54 -23.38
C ILE A 321 -11.69 30.29 -22.79
N ARG A 322 -12.81 29.58 -22.65
CA ARG A 322 -14.02 30.12 -22.04
C ARG A 322 -13.87 30.22 -20.54
#